data_AF-A0A9D0LNL4-F1
#
_entry.id   AF-A0A9D0LNL4-F1
#
_cell.length_a   1.000
_cell.length_b   1.000
_cell.length_c   1.000
_cell.angle_alpha   90.00
_cell.angle_beta   90.00
_cell.angle_gamma   90.00
#
_symmetry.space_group_name_H-M   'P 1'
#
loop_
_entity.id
_entity.type
_entity.pdbx_description
1 polymer ?
#
loop_
_entity_poly.entity_id
_entity_poly.type
_entity_poly.pdbx_seq_one_letter_code
_entity_poly.pdbx_strand_id
1 'polypeptide(L)'
;MRYLSLTSLIFSLFFTTIPAVHAGNAHWPVEIYDVMDNQKLVVFLANEDIAESPKWQPAEGGPPVSIADALEYARSWIEQEPQLKGAKVHEIELKPLHEHESENRWYYLLQLRSESDGKTTANYIAILFNGKVVPAIVEPASIK
;
A
#
# COMPACT_ATOMS: atom_id res chain seq x y z
N MET A 1 37.09 56.96 -42.40
CA MET A 1 36.07 55.90 -42.55
C MET A 1 36.47 54.70 -41.69
N ARG A 2 35.58 54.34 -40.74
CA ARG A 2 35.27 53.00 -40.18
C ARG A 2 36.39 52.24 -39.46
N TYR A 3 36.49 52.39 -38.12
CA TYR A 3 35.85 51.62 -37.02
C TYR A 3 36.61 50.32 -36.64
N LEU A 4 37.34 50.38 -35.52
CA LEU A 4 37.86 49.24 -34.75
C LEU A 4 36.70 48.64 -33.93
N SER A 5 36.43 47.35 -34.09
CA SER A 5 35.37 46.64 -33.37
C SER A 5 35.93 45.98 -32.11
N LEU A 6 35.41 46.40 -30.95
CA LEU A 6 35.67 45.81 -29.63
C LEU A 6 35.02 44.43 -29.55
N THR A 7 35.83 43.39 -29.36
CA THR A 7 35.35 42.04 -29.03
C THR A 7 34.97 41.92 -27.55
N SER A 8 33.66 42.03 -27.34
CA SER A 8 32.79 41.37 -26.36
C SER A 8 33.42 40.68 -25.13
N LEU A 9 33.09 41.22 -23.96
CA LEU A 9 33.38 40.69 -22.63
C LEU A 9 32.24 39.73 -22.23
N ILE A 10 32.50 38.42 -22.23
CA ILE A 10 31.53 37.39 -21.83
C ILE A 10 31.50 37.33 -20.29
N PHE A 11 30.45 37.87 -19.70
CA PHE A 11 30.16 37.82 -18.26
C PHE A 11 29.43 36.51 -17.94
N SER A 12 30.16 35.51 -17.44
CA SER A 12 29.59 34.23 -17.00
C SER A 12 28.79 34.39 -15.71
N LEU A 13 27.47 34.48 -15.83
CA LEU A 13 26.51 34.38 -14.72
C LEU A 13 26.34 32.90 -14.35
N PHE A 14 27.03 32.46 -13.29
CA PHE A 14 26.73 31.21 -12.61
C PHE A 14 25.41 31.34 -11.84
N PHE A 15 24.31 30.89 -12.44
CA PHE A 15 23.06 30.64 -11.73
C PHE A 15 23.20 29.36 -10.92
N THR A 16 23.52 29.48 -9.64
CA THR A 16 23.40 28.38 -8.68
C THR A 16 21.91 28.16 -8.40
N THR A 17 21.30 27.19 -9.08
CA THR A 17 19.96 26.71 -8.74
C THR A 17 20.04 25.96 -7.41
N ILE A 18 19.52 26.56 -6.33
CA ILE A 18 19.32 25.86 -5.06
C ILE A 18 18.14 24.90 -5.28
N PRO A 19 18.30 23.57 -5.12
CA PRO A 19 17.16 22.66 -5.19
C PRO A 19 16.25 22.97 -4.00
N ALA A 20 15.00 23.33 -4.29
CA ALA A 20 13.96 23.44 -3.28
C ALA A 20 13.71 22.04 -2.71
N VAL A 21 14.29 21.75 -1.54
CA VAL A 21 13.91 20.60 -0.71
C VAL A 21 12.47 20.85 -0.28
N HIS A 22 11.52 20.26 -1.02
CA HIS A 22 10.16 20.14 -0.56
C HIS A 22 10.23 19.14 0.59
N ALA A 23 10.13 19.63 1.83
CA ALA A 23 9.73 18.79 2.94
C ALA A 23 8.33 18.28 2.58
N GLY A 24 8.27 17.07 2.03
CA GLY A 24 6.99 16.43 1.71
C GLY A 24 6.17 16.39 2.98
N ASN A 25 4.89 16.76 2.87
CA ASN A 25 3.93 16.63 3.96
C ASN A 25 3.92 15.16 4.39
N ALA A 26 4.70 14.83 5.43
CA ALA A 26 4.75 13.49 5.98
C ALA A 26 3.45 13.28 6.76
N HIS A 27 2.39 12.91 6.05
CA HIS A 27 1.20 12.38 6.68
C HIS A 27 1.54 11.00 7.22
N TRP A 28 1.34 10.80 8.52
CA TRP A 28 1.47 9.49 9.13
C TRP A 28 0.44 8.53 8.52
N PRO A 29 0.80 7.25 8.31
CA PRO A 29 -0.16 6.27 7.83
C PRO A 29 -1.31 6.11 8.83
N VAL A 30 -2.50 5.85 8.31
CA VAL A 30 -3.68 5.47 9.08
C VAL A 30 -3.54 4.01 9.51
N GLU A 31 -3.83 3.73 10.78
CA GLU A 31 -3.82 2.39 11.35
C GLU A 31 -5.23 1.80 11.30
N ILE A 32 -5.40 0.73 10.54
CA ILE A 32 -6.66 -0.02 10.48
C ILE A 32 -6.51 -1.29 11.30
N TYR A 33 -7.36 -1.41 12.32
CA TYR A 33 -7.38 -2.55 13.23
C TYR A 33 -8.44 -3.55 12.78
N ASP A 34 -8.06 -4.81 12.70
CA ASP A 34 -8.97 -5.87 12.32
C ASP A 34 -8.68 -7.20 13.00
N VAL A 35 -9.58 -8.17 12.82
CA VAL A 35 -9.43 -9.52 13.37
C VAL A 35 -9.61 -10.56 12.29
N MET A 36 -8.71 -11.54 12.23
CA MET A 36 -8.80 -12.74 11.39
C MET A 36 -8.07 -13.89 12.10
N ASP A 37 -8.62 -15.11 12.05
CA ASP A 37 -8.08 -16.29 12.75
C ASP A 37 -7.78 -16.04 14.25
N ASN A 38 -8.69 -15.30 14.90
CA ASN A 38 -8.57 -14.91 16.30
C ASN A 38 -7.29 -14.10 16.65
N GLN A 39 -6.58 -13.59 15.63
CA GLN A 39 -5.46 -12.67 15.74
C GLN A 39 -5.95 -11.24 15.52
N LYS A 40 -5.46 -10.30 16.33
CA LYS A 40 -5.62 -8.88 16.07
C LYS A 40 -4.56 -8.43 15.08
N LEU A 41 -4.98 -7.72 14.06
CA LEU A 41 -4.15 -7.28 12.95
C LEU A 41 -4.17 -5.76 12.86
N VAL A 42 -3.05 -5.20 12.43
CA VAL A 42 -2.90 -3.79 12.11
C VAL A 42 -2.43 -3.66 10.67
N VAL A 43 -3.17 -2.88 9.88
CA VAL A 43 -2.82 -2.51 8.51
C VAL A 43 -2.49 -1.03 8.49
N PHE A 44 -1.30 -0.69 8.00
CA PHE A 44 -0.88 0.70 7.85
C PHE A 44 -1.16 1.17 6.42
N LEU A 45 -2.06 2.14 6.26
CA LEU A 45 -2.48 2.66 4.96
C LEU A 45 -2.10 4.13 4.81
N ALA A 46 -1.54 4.52 3.67
CA ALA A 46 -1.41 5.94 3.35
C ALA A 46 -2.79 6.53 3.07
N ASN A 47 -3.01 7.80 3.41
CA ASN A 47 -4.29 8.47 3.12
C ASN A 47 -4.59 8.49 1.62
N GLU A 48 -3.54 8.61 0.81
CA GLU A 48 -3.61 8.58 -0.64
C GLU A 48 -4.13 7.22 -1.15
N ASP A 49 -3.69 6.11 -0.53
CA ASP A 49 -4.15 4.76 -0.90
C ASP A 49 -5.65 4.57 -0.62
N ILE A 50 -6.12 5.09 0.52
CA ILE A 50 -7.54 5.07 0.89
C ILE A 50 -8.35 5.92 -0.09
N ALA A 51 -7.85 7.10 -0.44
CA ALA A 51 -8.51 8.02 -1.35
C ALA A 51 -8.64 7.43 -2.77
N GLU A 52 -7.57 6.81 -3.26
CA GLU A 52 -7.48 6.18 -4.59
C GLU A 52 -8.22 4.84 -4.70
N SER A 53 -8.45 4.14 -3.58
CA SER A 53 -9.22 2.89 -3.57
C SER A 53 -10.70 3.16 -3.92
N PRO A 54 -11.28 2.57 -4.99
CA PRO A 54 -12.66 2.77 -5.37
C PRO A 54 -13.66 2.57 -4.22
N LYS A 55 -14.68 3.43 -4.19
CA LYS A 55 -15.85 3.28 -3.31
C LYS A 55 -16.75 2.17 -3.83
N TRP A 56 -17.39 1.44 -2.94
CA TRP A 56 -18.32 0.37 -3.32
C TRP A 56 -19.30 0.04 -2.20
N GLN A 57 -20.54 -0.25 -2.57
CA GLN A 57 -21.52 -0.86 -1.66
C GLN A 57 -22.02 -2.21 -2.21
N PRO A 58 -22.31 -3.19 -1.33
CA PRO A 58 -22.86 -4.48 -1.75
C PRO A 58 -24.15 -4.41 -2.59
N ALA A 59 -24.94 -3.34 -2.41
CA ALA A 59 -26.17 -3.14 -3.16
C ALA A 59 -25.94 -2.70 -4.63
N GLU A 60 -24.73 -2.25 -4.97
CA GLU A 60 -24.38 -1.69 -6.29
C GLU A 60 -23.84 -2.76 -7.27
N GLY A 61 -23.75 -4.02 -6.82
CA GLY A 61 -23.28 -5.15 -7.61
C GLY A 61 -21.98 -5.75 -7.06
N GLY A 62 -21.20 -6.39 -7.93
CA GLY A 62 -19.91 -6.97 -7.54
C GLY A 62 -18.88 -5.91 -7.15
N PRO A 63 -17.91 -6.25 -6.29
CA PRO A 63 -16.82 -5.34 -5.90
C PRO A 63 -15.93 -4.98 -7.11
N PRO A 64 -15.31 -3.78 -7.13
CA PRO A 64 -14.38 -3.34 -8.18
C PRO A 64 -13.23 -4.31 -8.44
N VAL A 65 -12.76 -4.99 -7.40
CA VAL A 65 -11.80 -6.11 -7.50
C VAL A 65 -12.56 -7.38 -7.18
N SER A 66 -12.58 -8.33 -8.11
CA SER A 66 -13.20 -9.63 -7.88
C SER A 66 -12.34 -10.50 -6.95
N ILE A 67 -12.91 -11.55 -6.36
CA ILE A 67 -12.12 -12.52 -5.57
C ILE A 67 -11.02 -13.15 -6.44
N ALA A 68 -11.30 -13.43 -7.72
CA ALA A 68 -10.30 -14.00 -8.63
C ALA A 68 -9.11 -13.04 -8.83
N ASP A 69 -9.39 -11.75 -9.04
CA ASP A 69 -8.33 -10.74 -9.19
C ASP A 69 -7.56 -10.55 -7.87
N ALA A 70 -8.23 -10.56 -6.73
CA ALA A 70 -7.58 -10.49 -5.42
C ALA A 70 -6.62 -11.66 -5.19
N LEU A 71 -6.99 -12.88 -5.58
CA LEU A 71 -6.12 -14.05 -5.51
C LEU A 71 -4.91 -13.93 -6.46
N GLU A 72 -5.09 -13.36 -7.65
CA GLU A 72 -3.99 -13.11 -8.59
C GLU A 72 -3.04 -12.03 -8.10
N TYR A 73 -3.55 -10.95 -7.48
CA TYR A 73 -2.72 -9.93 -6.82
C TYR A 73 -1.94 -10.53 -5.65
N ALA A 74 -2.59 -11.35 -4.82
CA ALA A 74 -1.92 -12.06 -3.73
C ALA A 74 -0.81 -12.98 -4.24
N ARG A 75 -1.08 -13.77 -5.28
CA ARG A 75 -0.09 -14.66 -5.91
C ARG A 75 1.11 -13.88 -6.44
N SER A 76 0.85 -12.79 -7.16
CA SER A 76 1.89 -11.94 -7.73
C SER A 76 2.76 -11.30 -6.64
N TRP A 77 2.16 -10.89 -5.52
CA TRP A 77 2.88 -10.34 -4.39
C TRP A 77 3.71 -11.41 -3.65
N ILE A 78 3.16 -12.60 -3.42
CA ILE A 78 3.88 -13.74 -2.82
C ILE A 78 5.13 -14.10 -3.62
N GLU A 79 5.05 -14.09 -4.96
CA GLU A 79 6.18 -14.37 -5.84
C GLU A 79 7.33 -13.34 -5.71
N GLN A 80 7.02 -12.12 -5.27
CA GLN A 80 7.98 -11.03 -5.08
C GLN A 80 8.61 -11.00 -3.67
N GLU A 81 8.00 -11.68 -2.70
CA GLU A 81 8.42 -11.66 -1.29
C GLU A 81 9.13 -12.97 -0.90
N PRO A 82 10.48 -12.98 -0.80
CA PRO A 82 11.23 -14.22 -0.56
C PRO A 82 10.84 -14.98 0.71
N GLN A 83 10.44 -14.26 1.76
CA GLN A 83 9.98 -14.81 3.04
C GLN A 83 8.63 -15.53 2.95
N LEU A 84 7.87 -15.30 1.87
CA LEU A 84 6.59 -15.95 1.60
C LEU A 84 6.69 -17.03 0.54
N LYS A 85 7.90 -17.44 0.15
CA LYS A 85 8.09 -18.47 -0.86
C LYS A 85 7.30 -19.74 -0.51
N GLY A 86 6.40 -20.13 -1.41
CA GLY A 86 5.54 -21.31 -1.23
C GLY A 86 4.31 -21.09 -0.33
N ALA A 87 4.09 -19.87 0.16
CA ALA A 87 2.86 -19.52 0.85
C ALA A 87 1.65 -19.64 -0.10
N LYS A 88 0.50 -20.03 0.47
CA LYS A 88 -0.77 -20.13 -0.24
C LYS A 88 -1.84 -19.34 0.49
N VAL A 89 -2.78 -18.79 -0.24
CA VAL A 89 -3.98 -18.19 0.35
C VAL A 89 -4.78 -19.30 1.03
N HIS A 90 -5.04 -19.14 2.31
CA HIS A 90 -5.85 -20.05 3.12
C HIS A 90 -7.27 -19.53 3.33
N GLU A 91 -7.40 -18.22 3.59
CA GLU A 91 -8.66 -17.56 3.89
C GLU A 91 -8.68 -16.17 3.27
N ILE A 92 -9.89 -15.70 2.92
CA ILE A 92 -10.15 -14.36 2.40
C ILE A 92 -11.45 -13.83 3.01
N GLU A 93 -11.40 -12.63 3.55
CA GLU A 93 -12.55 -11.87 4.05
C GLU A 93 -12.69 -10.57 3.26
N LEU A 94 -13.93 -10.15 3.01
CA LEU A 94 -14.25 -8.85 2.46
C LEU A 94 -14.77 -7.95 3.59
N LYS A 95 -14.10 -6.82 3.84
CA LYS A 95 -14.35 -6.00 5.03
C LYS A 95 -14.50 -4.52 4.67
N PRO A 96 -15.41 -3.79 5.35
CA PRO A 96 -15.39 -2.34 5.29
C PRO A 96 -14.13 -1.82 5.98
N LEU A 97 -13.58 -0.72 5.49
CA LEU A 97 -12.41 -0.07 6.08
C LEU A 97 -12.89 0.75 7.29
N HIS A 98 -12.47 0.37 8.49
CA HIS A 98 -12.92 1.00 9.72
C HIS A 98 -12.61 2.50 9.73
N GLU A 99 -13.50 3.32 10.30
CA GLU A 99 -13.48 4.79 10.28
C GLU A 99 -13.74 5.44 8.91
N HIS A 100 -13.82 4.66 7.84
CA HIS A 100 -14.14 5.10 6.47
C HIS A 100 -15.38 4.40 5.90
N GLU A 101 -16.23 3.83 6.76
CA GLU A 101 -17.45 3.12 6.33
C GLU A 101 -18.45 4.08 5.68
N SER A 102 -18.52 5.32 6.17
CA SER A 102 -19.38 6.37 5.58
C SER A 102 -18.97 6.76 4.16
N GLU A 103 -17.72 6.51 3.79
CA GLU A 103 -17.19 6.72 2.44
C GLU A 103 -17.35 5.48 1.55
N ASN A 104 -17.88 4.38 2.08
CA ASN A 104 -17.99 3.09 1.40
C ASN A 104 -16.64 2.56 0.92
N ARG A 105 -15.60 2.69 1.76
CA ARG A 105 -14.28 2.09 1.48
C ARG A 105 -14.28 0.65 2.00
N TRP A 106 -13.79 -0.24 1.16
CA TRP A 106 -13.72 -1.67 1.43
C TRP A 106 -12.38 -2.22 0.96
N TYR A 107 -12.03 -3.37 1.50
CA TYR A 107 -10.82 -4.09 1.14
C TYR A 107 -10.96 -5.59 1.42
N TYR A 108 -10.10 -6.40 0.82
CA TYR A 108 -9.97 -7.81 1.18
C TYR A 108 -8.87 -7.99 2.21
N LEU A 109 -9.13 -8.80 3.23
CA LEU A 109 -8.13 -9.27 4.18
C LEU A 109 -7.87 -10.75 3.91
N LEU A 110 -6.62 -11.16 3.74
CA LEU A 110 -6.26 -12.53 3.41
C LEU A 110 -5.29 -13.11 4.44
N GLN A 111 -5.51 -14.37 4.79
CA GLN A 111 -4.54 -15.20 5.50
C GLN A 111 -3.73 -16.02 4.48
N LEU A 112 -2.42 -15.90 4.57
CA LEU A 112 -1.46 -16.71 3.82
C LEU A 112 -0.84 -17.74 4.77
N ARG A 113 -0.74 -18.99 4.34
CA ARG A 113 -0.05 -20.04 5.09
C ARG A 113 1.15 -20.56 4.32
N SER A 114 2.31 -20.62 4.98
CA SER A 114 3.50 -21.32 4.49
C SER A 114 3.86 -22.45 5.44
N GLU A 115 4.45 -23.50 4.89
CA GLU A 115 4.98 -24.63 5.66
C GLU A 115 6.51 -24.66 5.50
N SER A 116 7.23 -24.63 6.62
CA SER A 116 8.68 -24.79 6.67
C SER A 116 9.05 -25.65 7.86
N ASP A 117 9.89 -26.67 7.64
CA ASP A 117 10.38 -27.56 8.70
C ASP A 117 9.27 -28.18 9.57
N GLY A 118 8.13 -28.51 8.96
CA GLY A 118 6.96 -29.08 9.64
C GLY A 118 6.18 -28.09 10.50
N LYS A 119 6.49 -26.79 10.44
CA LYS A 119 5.75 -25.71 11.09
C LYS A 119 4.95 -24.92 10.07
N THR A 120 3.69 -24.66 10.39
CA THR A 120 2.83 -23.76 9.63
C THR A 120 2.96 -22.34 10.18
N THR A 121 3.27 -21.38 9.31
CA THR A 121 3.33 -19.95 9.64
C THR A 121 2.21 -19.22 8.92
N ALA A 122 1.45 -18.41 9.66
CA ALA A 122 0.44 -17.52 9.10
C ALA A 122 1.03 -16.12 8.86
N ASN A 123 0.76 -15.57 7.68
CA ASN A 123 1.03 -14.18 7.33
C ASN A 123 -0.27 -13.55 6.84
N TYR A 124 -0.38 -12.22 6.90
CA TYR A 124 -1.62 -11.53 6.57
C TYR A 124 -1.35 -10.39 5.61
N ILE A 125 -2.26 -10.19 4.66
CA ILE A 125 -2.22 -9.06 3.72
C ILE A 125 -3.61 -8.45 3.59
N ALA A 126 -3.65 -7.16 3.28
CA ALA A 126 -4.84 -6.47 2.82
C ALA A 126 -4.68 -6.11 1.33
N ILE A 127 -5.78 -6.19 0.60
CA ILE A 127 -5.86 -5.83 -0.82
C ILE A 127 -6.97 -4.80 -0.99
N LEU A 128 -6.58 -3.58 -1.35
CA LEU A 128 -7.51 -2.49 -1.62
C LEU A 128 -8.21 -2.70 -2.97
N PHE A 129 -9.33 -2.01 -3.18
CA PHE A 129 -10.13 -2.13 -4.41
C PHE A 129 -9.49 -1.48 -5.65
N ASN A 130 -8.33 -0.85 -5.51
CA ASN A 130 -7.47 -0.48 -6.65
C ASN A 130 -6.43 -1.56 -6.97
N GLY A 131 -6.47 -2.72 -6.31
CA GLY A 131 -5.54 -3.83 -6.47
C GLY A 131 -4.23 -3.69 -5.68
N LYS A 132 -4.06 -2.61 -4.90
CA LYS A 132 -2.87 -2.43 -4.07
C LYS A 132 -2.84 -3.48 -2.95
N VAL A 133 -1.74 -4.22 -2.86
CA VAL A 133 -1.47 -5.18 -1.78
C VAL A 133 -0.61 -4.50 -0.71
N VAL A 134 -1.01 -4.64 0.55
CA VAL A 134 -0.27 -4.14 1.71
C VAL A 134 -0.15 -5.23 2.78
N PRO A 135 0.97 -5.29 3.51
CA PRO A 135 1.13 -6.25 4.60
C PRO A 135 0.23 -5.88 5.79
N ALA A 136 -0.28 -6.90 6.49
CA ALA A 136 -0.96 -6.76 7.77
C ALA A 136 -0.10 -7.41 8.87
N ILE A 137 0.05 -6.72 9.99
CA ILE A 137 0.93 -7.12 11.10
C ILE A 137 0.08 -7.64 12.25
N VAL A 138 0.46 -8.77 12.84
CA VAL A 138 -0.17 -9.25 14.07
C VAL A 138 0.21 -8.32 15.22
N GLU A 139 -0.78 -7.78 15.92
CA GLU A 139 -0.56 -6.97 17.12
C GLU A 139 0.21 -7.80 18.15
N PRO A 140 1.42 -7.38 18.59
CA PRO A 140 2.13 -8.10 19.63
C PRO A 140 1.31 -8.06 20.90
N ALA A 141 1.28 -9.18 21.65
CA ALA A 141 0.61 -9.22 22.93
C ALA A 141 1.18 -8.12 23.84
N SER A 142 0.39 -7.07 24.08
CA SER A 142 0.76 -6.02 25.01
C SER A 142 0.84 -6.64 26.40
N ILE A 143 2.04 -6.66 26.99
CA ILE A 143 2.20 -6.96 28.41
C ILE A 143 1.62 -5.75 29.15
N LYS A 144 0.39 -5.91 29.64
CA LYS A 144 -0.24 -4.95 30.56
C LYS A 144 0.40 -5.01 31.94
#